data_AF-A0A970IFG0-F1
#
_entry.id   AF-A0A970IFG0-F1
#
_cell.length_a   1.000
_cell.length_b   1.000
_cell.length_c   1.000
_cell.angle_alpha   90.00
_cell.angle_beta   90.00
_cell.angle_gamma   90.00
#
_symmetry.space_group_name_H-M   'P 1'
#
loop_
_entity.id
_entity.type
_entity.pdbx_description
1 polymer ?
#
loop_
_entity_poly.entity_id
_entity_poly.type
_entity_poly.pdbx_seq_one_letter_code
_entity_poly.pdbx_strand_id
1 'polypeptide(L)'
;MNRFQLKLLMLLLMVIDHIGFFLPNTPLWLNYIGRLVAPVFFFLLVDGFFHTSNRYNYAKRLMVAAGVMATGNLLVSILFPMGDKPIGPFMYVVAIILFIILAIITLLTYKSSAYDGRRILFTGIMLALSPLLFNDLFEINNNIFLPMALGIIILNTIEY
;
A
#
# COMPACT_ATOMS: atom_id res chain seq x y z
N MET A 1 -3.41 6.34 -19.82
CA MET A 1 -2.27 6.35 -18.87
C MET A 1 -1.73 4.94 -18.73
N ASN A 2 -0.42 4.74 -18.83
CA ASN A 2 0.19 3.41 -18.72
C ASN A 2 0.37 3.01 -17.23
N ARG A 3 0.36 1.71 -16.90
CA ARG A 3 0.50 1.23 -15.49
C ARG A 3 1.77 1.75 -14.82
N PHE A 4 2.84 1.91 -15.59
CA PHE A 4 4.11 2.48 -15.13
C PHE A 4 3.99 3.97 -14.78
N GLN A 5 3.29 4.75 -15.60
CA GLN A 5 3.08 6.19 -15.34
C GLN A 5 2.23 6.41 -14.08
N LEU A 6 1.21 5.56 -13.87
CA LEU A 6 0.39 5.62 -12.67
C LEU A 6 1.23 5.31 -11.41
N LYS A 7 2.12 4.30 -11.47
CA LYS A 7 3.05 3.97 -10.37
C LYS A 7 3.96 5.15 -10.03
N LEU A 8 4.55 5.79 -11.04
CA LEU A 8 5.45 6.92 -10.84
C LEU A 8 4.71 8.14 -10.27
N LEU A 9 3.51 8.42 -10.78
CA LEU A 9 2.66 9.49 -10.28
C LEU A 9 2.33 9.29 -8.80
N MET A 10 1.85 8.09 -8.43
CA MET A 10 1.56 7.74 -7.04
C MET A 10 2.80 7.86 -6.13
N LEU A 11 3.96 7.42 -6.61
CA LEU A 11 5.22 7.55 -5.88
C LEU A 11 5.59 9.02 -5.63
N LEU A 12 5.45 9.89 -6.64
CA LEU A 12 5.69 11.33 -6.46
C LEU A 12 4.72 11.95 -5.45
N LEU A 13 3.44 11.57 -5.49
CA LEU A 13 2.44 12.06 -4.54
C LEU A 13 2.75 11.62 -3.10
N MET A 14 3.24 10.40 -2.91
CA MET A 14 3.68 9.90 -1.59
C MET A 14 4.88 10.68 -1.06
N VAL A 15 5.85 10.99 -1.93
CA VAL A 15 7.03 11.77 -1.55
C VAL A 15 6.65 13.21 -1.21
N ILE A 16 5.76 13.84 -2.00
CA ILE A 16 5.27 15.20 -1.73
C ILE A 16 4.51 15.27 -0.40
N ASP A 17 3.67 14.27 -0.12
CA ASP A 17 2.96 14.13 1.15
C ASP A 17 3.93 14.07 2.35
N HIS A 18 4.97 13.24 2.24
CA HIS A 18 5.99 13.12 3.29
C HIS A 18 6.84 14.39 3.42
N ILE A 19 7.23 15.04 2.32
CA ILE A 19 7.95 16.33 2.35
C ILE A 19 7.06 17.42 2.99
N GLY A 20 5.75 17.39 2.71
CA GLY A 20 4.77 18.28 3.31
C GLY A 20 4.77 18.23 4.83
N PHE A 21 5.04 17.07 5.43
CA PHE A 21 5.16 16.94 6.88
C PHE A 21 6.30 17.79 7.48
N PHE A 22 7.37 18.06 6.72
CA PHE A 22 8.53 18.85 7.17
C PHE A 22 8.34 20.36 7.03
N LEU A 23 7.34 20.82 6.29
CA LEU A 23 7.08 22.25 6.08
C LEU A 23 6.13 22.78 7.16
N PRO A 24 6.48 23.85 7.90
CA PRO A 24 5.54 24.51 8.81
C PRO A 24 4.37 25.12 8.02
N ASN A 25 3.13 24.96 8.53
CA ASN A 25 1.87 25.38 7.89
C ASN A 25 1.46 24.62 6.62
N THR A 26 1.77 23.32 6.50
CA THR A 26 1.29 22.54 5.36
C THR A 26 -0.24 22.44 5.33
N PRO A 27 -0.87 22.66 4.17
CA PRO A 27 -2.31 22.47 4.04
C PRO A 27 -2.72 21.03 4.34
N LEU A 28 -3.77 20.87 5.15
CA LEU A 28 -4.36 19.57 5.52
C LEU A 28 -4.75 18.71 4.31
N TRP A 29 -5.02 19.32 3.15
CA TRP A 29 -5.41 18.59 1.94
C TRP A 29 -4.26 17.77 1.33
N LEU A 30 -2.99 18.12 1.57
CA LEU A 30 -1.85 17.33 1.10
C LEU A 30 -1.84 15.93 1.73
N ASN A 31 -2.18 15.85 3.03
CA ASN A 31 -2.31 14.59 3.76
C ASN A 31 -3.40 13.67 3.18
N TYR A 32 -4.45 14.23 2.57
CA TYR A 32 -5.51 13.44 1.94
C TYR A 32 -5.05 12.83 0.62
N ILE A 33 -4.16 13.53 -0.09
CA ILE A 33 -3.60 13.06 -1.34
C ILE A 33 -2.65 11.89 -1.12
N GLY A 34 -1.76 11.96 -0.12
CA GLY A 34 -0.90 10.83 0.25
C GLY A 34 -1.69 9.57 0.63
N ARG A 35 -2.90 9.72 1.17
CA ARG A 35 -3.78 8.59 1.51
C ARG A 35 -4.45 7.94 0.31
N LEU A 36 -4.65 8.67 -0.79
CA LEU A 36 -5.11 8.08 -2.06
C LEU A 36 -4.04 7.18 -2.69
N VAL A 37 -2.77 7.37 -2.33
CA VAL A 37 -1.67 6.61 -2.89
C VAL A 37 -1.70 5.15 -2.42
N ALA A 38 -1.96 4.90 -1.13
CA ALA A 38 -2.04 3.56 -0.56
C ALA A 38 -3.03 2.63 -1.30
N PRO A 39 -4.32 2.99 -1.48
CA PRO A 39 -5.27 2.14 -2.19
C PRO A 39 -4.86 1.96 -3.66
N VAL A 40 -4.36 2.98 -4.35
CA VAL A 40 -3.93 2.79 -5.74
C VAL A 40 -2.75 1.80 -5.85
N PHE A 41 -1.80 1.83 -4.91
CA PHE A 41 -0.74 0.81 -4.84
C PHE A 41 -1.30 -0.59 -4.57
N PHE A 42 -2.31 -0.73 -3.71
CA PHE A 42 -3.00 -2.01 -3.49
C PHE A 42 -3.62 -2.55 -4.78
N PHE A 43 -4.33 -1.72 -5.54
CA PHE A 43 -4.92 -2.13 -6.81
C PHE A 43 -3.86 -2.58 -7.82
N LEU A 44 -2.80 -1.79 -7.96
CA LEU A 44 -1.68 -2.13 -8.83
C LEU A 44 -0.97 -3.42 -8.40
N LEU A 45 -1.04 -3.76 -7.12
CA LEU A 45 -0.48 -5.00 -6.62
C LEU A 45 -1.37 -6.19 -6.92
N VAL A 46 -2.66 -6.13 -6.61
CA VAL A 46 -3.63 -7.18 -6.95
C VAL A 46 -3.57 -7.44 -8.46
N ASP A 47 -3.58 -6.38 -9.27
CA ASP A 47 -3.46 -6.50 -10.72
C ASP A 47 -2.12 -7.14 -11.14
N GLY A 48 -1.03 -6.75 -10.48
CA GLY A 48 0.30 -7.32 -10.70
C GLY A 48 0.42 -8.80 -10.30
N PHE A 49 -0.31 -9.24 -9.29
CA PHE A 49 -0.33 -10.63 -8.80
C PHE A 49 -0.97 -11.57 -9.83
N PHE A 50 -2.09 -11.17 -10.45
CA PHE A 50 -2.77 -11.98 -11.45
C PHE A 50 -2.10 -11.95 -12.83
N HIS A 51 -1.40 -10.87 -13.18
CA HIS A 51 -0.72 -10.74 -14.48
C HIS A 51 0.72 -11.28 -14.49
N THR A 52 1.36 -11.48 -13.33
CA THR A 52 2.75 -11.94 -13.27
C THR A 52 2.83 -13.45 -13.17
N SER A 53 3.58 -14.08 -14.08
CA SER A 53 3.83 -15.53 -14.04
C SER A 53 4.81 -15.94 -12.92
N ASN A 54 5.77 -15.09 -12.55
CA ASN A 54 6.74 -15.36 -11.48
C ASN A 54 6.49 -14.51 -10.22
N ARG A 55 5.61 -15.03 -9.36
CA ARG A 55 5.18 -14.38 -8.11
C ARG A 55 6.32 -14.24 -7.08
N TYR A 56 7.30 -15.14 -7.08
CA TYR A 56 8.44 -15.09 -6.16
C TYR A 56 9.34 -13.89 -6.44
N ASN A 57 9.70 -13.65 -7.71
CA ASN A 57 10.47 -12.47 -8.10
C ASN A 57 9.69 -11.17 -7.86
N TYR A 58 8.36 -11.22 -7.96
CA TYR A 58 7.50 -10.09 -7.63
C TYR A 58 7.54 -9.77 -6.13
N ALA A 59 7.38 -10.77 -5.26
CA ALA A 59 7.50 -10.60 -3.81
C ALA A 59 8.89 -10.10 -3.41
N LYS A 60 9.97 -10.63 -4.01
CA LYS A 60 11.34 -10.18 -3.75
C LYS A 60 11.54 -8.69 -4.05
N ARG A 61 11.02 -8.21 -5.18
CA ARG A 61 11.08 -6.77 -5.52
C ARG A 61 10.33 -5.92 -4.50
N LEU A 62 9.22 -6.42 -3.97
CA LEU A 62 8.45 -5.74 -2.94
C LEU A 62 9.17 -5.73 -1.58
N MET A 63 9.84 -6.82 -1.22
CA MET A 63 10.70 -6.87 -0.02
C MET A 63 11.88 -5.90 -0.12
N VAL A 64 12.50 -5.74 -1.30
CA VAL A 64 13.54 -4.73 -1.51
C VAL A 64 12.98 -3.32 -1.32
N ALA A 65 11.81 -3.03 -1.89
CA ALA A 65 11.14 -1.74 -1.68
C ALA A 65 10.80 -1.49 -0.20
N ALA A 66 10.36 -2.53 0.51
CA ALA A 66 10.13 -2.48 1.95
C ALA A 66 11.41 -2.18 2.74
N GLY A 67 12.53 -2.81 2.37
CA GLY A 67 13.84 -2.52 2.97
C GLY A 67 14.24 -1.06 2.78
N VAL A 68 14.14 -0.55 1.54
CA VAL A 68 14.43 0.86 1.23
C VAL A 68 13.56 1.81 2.05
N MET A 69 12.26 1.52 2.19
CA MET A 69 11.35 2.35 2.98
C MET A 69 11.67 2.30 4.48
N ALA A 70 11.99 1.12 5.03
CA ALA A 70 12.40 0.98 6.42
C ALA A 70 13.68 1.77 6.71
N THR A 71 14.69 1.64 5.85
CA THR A 71 15.94 2.39 5.98
C THR A 71 15.70 3.89 5.86
N GLY A 72 14.89 4.34 4.89
CA GLY A 72 14.53 5.75 4.73
C GLY A 72 13.81 6.31 5.96
N ASN A 73 12.82 5.60 6.49
CA ASN A 73 12.08 5.99 7.70
C ASN A 73 13.02 6.11 8.92
N LEU A 74 13.94 5.16 9.08
CA LEU A 74 14.94 5.17 10.15
C LEU A 74 15.92 6.35 10.01
N LEU A 75 16.42 6.62 8.80
CA LEU A 75 17.30 7.76 8.57
C LEU A 75 16.60 9.08 8.90
N VAL A 76 15.35 9.22 8.46
CA VAL A 76 14.54 10.41 8.73
C VAL A 76 14.26 10.56 10.23
N SER A 77 13.94 9.49 10.95
CA SER A 77 13.65 9.57 12.39
C SER A 77 14.88 9.94 13.22
N ILE A 78 16.08 9.55 12.78
CA ILE A 78 17.34 9.98 13.41
C ILE A 78 17.64 11.46 13.11
N LEU A 79 17.45 11.90 11.85
CA LEU A 79 17.77 13.26 11.43
C LEU A 79 16.76 14.30 11.92
N PHE A 80 15.49 13.93 12.03
CA PHE A 80 14.39 14.80 12.42
C PHE A 80 13.48 14.06 13.42
N PRO A 81 13.78 14.12 14.73
CA PRO A 81 12.93 13.56 15.78
C PRO A 81 11.67 14.42 15.94
N MET A 82 10.76 14.31 14.99
CA MET A 82 9.42 14.87 15.12
C MET A 82 8.55 13.87 15.87
N GLY A 83 7.98 14.30 16.99
CA GLY A 83 7.06 13.47 17.76
C GLY A 83 5.88 13.00 16.91
N ASP A 84 5.49 11.73 17.07
CA ASP A 84 4.36 11.15 16.37
C ASP A 84 3.10 11.99 16.63
N LYS A 85 2.55 12.58 15.57
CA LYS A 85 1.25 13.24 15.68
C LYS A 85 0.19 12.15 15.70
N PRO A 86 -0.65 12.06 16.75
CA PRO A 86 -1.69 11.07 16.81
C PRO A 86 -2.65 11.24 15.63
N ILE A 87 -2.85 10.16 14.89
CA ILE A 87 -3.79 10.11 13.77
C ILE A 87 -5.21 10.23 14.35
N GLY A 88 -5.93 11.29 14.00
CA GLY A 88 -7.29 11.51 14.51
C GLY A 88 -8.32 10.49 13.99
N PRO A 89 -9.45 10.27 14.67
CA PRO A 89 -10.47 9.29 14.26
C PRO A 89 -11.01 9.52 12.83
N PHE A 90 -11.15 10.77 12.40
CA PHE A 90 -11.55 11.13 11.03
C PHE A 90 -10.61 10.56 9.96
N MET A 91 -9.32 10.50 10.27
CA MET A 91 -8.29 10.00 9.35
C MET A 91 -8.43 8.49 9.10
N TYR A 92 -8.86 7.70 10.10
CA TYR A 92 -9.15 6.28 9.93
C TYR A 92 -10.39 6.07 9.05
N VAL A 93 -11.44 6.86 9.25
CA VAL A 93 -12.68 6.78 8.44
C VAL A 93 -12.38 7.03 6.96
N VAL A 94 -11.58 8.05 6.64
CA VAL A 94 -11.17 8.35 5.24
C VAL A 94 -10.39 7.18 4.64
N ALA A 95 -9.46 6.59 5.38
CA ALA A 95 -8.67 5.45 4.90
C ALA A 95 -9.56 4.23 4.61
N ILE A 96 -10.52 3.92 5.49
CA ILE A 96 -11.47 2.81 5.32
C ILE A 96 -12.34 3.03 4.08
N ILE A 97 -12.89 4.24 3.90
CA ILE A 97 -13.74 4.56 2.73
C ILE A 97 -12.96 4.36 1.42
N LEU A 98 -11.73 4.89 1.35
CA LEU A 98 -10.88 4.74 0.17
C LEU A 98 -10.53 3.28 -0.13
N PHE A 99 -10.32 2.49 0.93
CA PHE A 99 -10.08 1.06 0.80
C PHE A 99 -11.29 0.32 0.23
N ILE A 100 -12.50 0.64 0.72
CA ILE A 100 -13.75 0.06 0.22
C ILE A 100 -13.98 0.42 -1.26
N ILE A 101 -13.81 1.69 -1.63
CA ILE A 101 -13.95 2.15 -3.02
C ILE A 101 -12.99 1.37 -3.92
N LEU A 102 -11.74 1.19 -3.49
CA LEU A 102 -10.78 0.42 -4.25
C LEU A 102 -11.17 -1.05 -4.40
N ALA A 103 -11.63 -1.69 -3.32
CA ALA A 103 -12.10 -3.07 -3.37
C ALA A 103 -13.25 -3.22 -4.39
N ILE A 104 -14.19 -2.28 -4.42
CA ILE A 104 -15.26 -2.26 -5.43
C ILE A 104 -14.69 -2.11 -6.84
N ILE A 105 -13.75 -1.19 -7.08
CA ILE A 105 -13.12 -1.00 -8.40
C ILE A 105 -12.36 -2.25 -8.85
N THR A 106 -11.61 -2.89 -7.96
CA THR A 106 -10.93 -4.17 -8.27
C THR A 106 -11.93 -5.23 -8.72
N LEU A 107 -13.08 -5.33 -8.03
CA LEU A 107 -14.12 -6.30 -8.35
C LEU A 107 -14.78 -6.02 -9.68
N LEU A 108 -15.13 -4.78 -9.97
CA LEU A 108 -15.76 -4.41 -11.24
C LEU A 108 -14.83 -4.63 -12.43
N THR A 109 -13.54 -4.31 -12.26
CA THR A 109 -12.53 -4.47 -13.32
C THR A 109 -12.30 -5.94 -13.65
N TYR A 110 -12.25 -6.79 -12.63
CA TYR A 110 -11.93 -8.21 -12.80
C TYR A 110 -13.13 -9.14 -12.97
N LYS A 111 -14.35 -8.73 -12.61
CA LYS A 111 -15.59 -9.45 -12.95
C LYS A 111 -15.76 -9.62 -14.47
N SER A 112 -15.10 -8.76 -15.26
CA SER A 112 -15.07 -8.83 -16.73
C SER A 112 -13.97 -9.75 -17.30
N SER A 113 -13.11 -10.33 -16.46
CA SER A 113 -11.93 -11.11 -16.88
C SER A 113 -12.14 -12.61 -16.66
N ALA A 114 -11.38 -13.47 -17.35
CA ALA A 114 -11.48 -14.94 -17.33
C ALA A 114 -11.12 -15.61 -15.98
N TYR A 115 -10.94 -14.83 -14.92
CA TYR A 115 -10.55 -15.27 -13.59
C TYR A 115 -11.75 -15.29 -12.65
N ASP A 116 -11.82 -16.29 -11.76
CA ASP A 116 -12.89 -16.44 -10.79
C ASP A 116 -12.91 -15.25 -9.81
N GLY A 117 -13.94 -14.41 -9.89
CA GLY A 117 -14.09 -13.21 -9.07
C GLY A 117 -14.03 -13.47 -7.55
N ARG A 118 -14.34 -14.69 -7.09
CA ARG A 118 -14.18 -15.06 -5.67
C ARG A 118 -12.71 -15.10 -5.23
N ARG A 119 -11.82 -15.60 -6.08
CA ARG A 119 -10.37 -15.66 -5.79
C ARG A 119 -9.76 -14.26 -5.70
N ILE A 120 -10.28 -13.33 -6.48
CA ILE A 120 -9.82 -11.94 -6.55
C ILE A 120 -10.26 -11.16 -5.32
N LEU A 121 -11.50 -11.37 -4.90
CA LEU A 121 -12.03 -10.81 -3.66
C LEU A 121 -11.25 -11.34 -2.45
N PHE A 122 -10.94 -12.64 -2.43
CA PHE A 122 -10.14 -13.27 -1.38
C PHE A 122 -8.70 -12.73 -1.33
N THR A 123 -8.00 -12.69 -2.46
CA THR A 123 -6.63 -12.15 -2.56
C THR A 123 -6.57 -10.67 -2.19
N GLY A 124 -7.52 -9.86 -2.67
CA GLY A 124 -7.64 -8.45 -2.32
C GLY A 124 -7.84 -8.22 -0.82
N ILE A 125 -8.73 -8.99 -0.17
CA ILE A 125 -8.97 -8.90 1.28
C ILE A 125 -7.77 -9.38 2.09
N MET A 126 -7.11 -10.47 1.70
CA MET A 126 -5.91 -10.96 2.39
C MET A 126 -4.77 -9.94 2.34
N LEU A 127 -4.59 -9.29 1.19
CA LEU A 127 -3.61 -8.21 1.05
C LEU A 127 -4.01 -6.97 1.84
N ALA A 128 -5.30 -6.62 1.89
CA ALA A 128 -5.86 -5.53 2.69
C ALA A 128 -5.60 -5.67 4.19
N LEU A 129 -5.80 -6.90 4.69
CA LEU A 129 -5.69 -7.24 6.10
C LEU A 129 -4.24 -7.41 6.53
N SER A 130 -3.33 -7.68 5.58
CA SER A 130 -1.92 -7.90 5.88
C SER A 130 -1.28 -6.76 6.70
N PRO A 131 -1.46 -5.46 6.42
CA PRO A 131 -0.84 -4.41 7.21
C PRO A 131 -1.45 -4.27 8.60
N LEU A 132 -2.74 -4.62 8.77
CA LEU A 132 -3.41 -4.59 10.07
C LEU A 132 -2.88 -5.71 10.98
N LEU A 133 -2.70 -6.92 10.44
CA LEU A 133 -2.15 -8.05 11.20
C LEU A 133 -0.66 -7.88 11.54
N PHE A 134 0.10 -7.20 10.68
CA PHE A 134 1.55 -7.05 10.84
C PHE A 134 1.97 -5.89 11.74
N ASN A 135 1.18 -4.82 11.83
CA ASN A 135 1.50 -3.67 12.69
C ASN A 135 1.61 -4.08 14.17
N ASP A 136 0.87 -5.11 14.59
CA ASP A 136 0.89 -5.64 15.95
C ASP A 136 2.02 -6.67 16.18
N LEU A 137 2.58 -7.26 15.12
CA LEU A 137 3.60 -8.32 15.19
C LEU A 137 5.04 -7.80 15.03
N PHE A 138 5.22 -6.74 14.23
CA PHE A 138 6.51 -6.12 13.98
C PHE A 138 6.32 -4.61 14.13
N GLU A 139 6.90 -4.01 15.17
CA GLU A 139 6.87 -2.56 15.46
C GLU A 139 7.61 -1.68 14.40
N ILE A 140 7.68 -2.15 13.15
CA ILE A 140 8.18 -1.39 12.01
C ILE A 140 7.02 -0.51 11.52
N ASN A 141 6.74 0.53 12.30
CA ASN A 141 5.75 1.54 11.96
C ASN A 141 6.05 2.15 10.57
N ASN A 142 4.98 2.39 9.79
CA ASN A 142 5.00 3.07 8.47
C ASN A 142 5.57 2.29 7.27
N ASN A 143 5.69 0.96 7.32
CA ASN A 143 6.14 0.19 6.16
C ASN A 143 5.02 -0.64 5.52
N ILE A 144 4.23 -0.03 4.62
CA ILE A 144 3.10 -0.70 3.96
C ILE A 144 3.54 -1.80 2.98
N PHE A 145 4.78 -1.76 2.49
CA PHE A 145 5.28 -2.70 1.48
C PHE A 145 5.69 -4.06 2.07
N LEU A 146 6.15 -4.08 3.33
CA LEU A 146 6.52 -5.31 4.04
C LEU A 146 5.34 -6.29 4.22
N PRO A 147 4.22 -5.91 4.87
CA PRO A 147 3.08 -6.80 5.06
C PRO A 147 2.46 -7.24 3.74
N MET A 148 2.49 -6.33 2.77
CA MET A 148 2.00 -6.54 1.44
C MET A 148 2.83 -7.58 0.65
N ALA A 149 4.15 -7.63 0.85
CA ALA A 149 5.02 -8.68 0.31
C ALA A 149 4.76 -10.03 0.96
N LEU A 150 4.53 -10.04 2.27
CA LEU A 150 4.20 -11.26 3.02
C LEU A 150 2.83 -11.81 2.62
N GLY A 151 1.84 -10.93 2.38
CA GLY A 151 0.54 -11.31 1.84
C GLY A 151 0.65 -12.00 0.48
N ILE A 152 1.52 -11.54 -0.42
CA ILE A 152 1.78 -12.21 -1.70
C ILE A 152 2.39 -13.60 -1.48
N ILE A 153 3.37 -13.71 -0.58
CA ILE A 153 4.04 -14.99 -0.29
C ILE A 153 3.03 -16.00 0.25
N ILE A 154 2.19 -15.59 1.21
CA ILE A 154 1.13 -16.43 1.78
C ILE A 154 0.14 -16.86 0.69
N LEU A 155 -0.36 -15.93 -0.12
CA LEU A 155 -1.28 -16.27 -1.22
C LEU A 155 -0.64 -17.23 -2.23
N ASN A 156 0.66 -17.07 -2.51
CA ASN A 156 1.39 -17.96 -3.38
C ASN A 156 1.57 -19.37 -2.79
N THR A 157 1.39 -19.57 -1.48
CA THR A 157 1.39 -20.93 -0.88
C THR A 157 0.02 -21.59 -0.87
N ILE A 158 -1.07 -20.82 -0.95
CA ILE A 158 -2.46 -21.31 -0.89
C ILE A 158 -3.00 -21.65 -2.29
N GLU A 159 -2.51 -20.97 -3.34
CA GLU A 159 -2.97 -21.18 -4.72
C GLU A 159 -2.28 -22.34 -5.48
N TYR A 160 -1.48 -23.19 -4.79
CA TYR A 160 -0.86 -24.41 -5.34
C TYR A 160 -1.44 -25.67 -4.68
#